data_AF-A0A2U1JPK8-F1
#
_entry.id   AF-A0A2U1JPK8-F1
#
_cell.length_a   1.000
_cell.length_b   1.000
_cell.length_c   1.000
_cell.angle_alpha   90.00
_cell.angle_beta   90.00
_cell.angle_gamma   90.00
#
_symmetry.space_group_name_H-M   'P 1'
#
loop_
_entity.id
_entity.type
_entity.pdbx_description
1 polymer ?
#
loop_
_entity_poly.entity_id
_entity_poly.type
_entity_poly.pdbx_seq_one_letter_code
_entity_poly.pdbx_strand_id
1 'polypeptide(L)'
;MNKVKIGILLAFLFLVFNQGYSQTYKFKTTGLSVSVKEGNGKFGGWSDLKLVNILVNLDTNKNRIVIYSEAIQLFEIVEYLPAEENETDIVYPFICKDNNGEDCTISFITRKNQENRKQLYIKYEDRVLVYNVVNIE
;
A
#
# COMPACT_ATOMS: atom_id res chain seq x y z
N MET A 1 -17.46 46.87 -17.63
CA MET A 1 -16.79 46.03 -16.61
C MET A 1 -15.33 46.49 -16.52
N ASN A 2 -14.89 47.06 -15.39
CA ASN A 2 -13.54 47.66 -15.30
C ASN A 2 -12.45 46.62 -15.62
N LYS A 3 -11.42 47.04 -16.36
CA LYS A 3 -10.27 46.18 -16.74
C LYS A 3 -9.67 45.44 -15.54
N VAL A 4 -9.72 46.05 -14.36
CA VAL A 4 -9.32 45.45 -13.06
C VAL A 4 -10.18 44.24 -12.68
N LYS A 5 -11.51 44.33 -12.85
CA LYS A 5 -12.44 43.21 -12.55
C LYS A 5 -12.22 42.04 -13.50
N ILE A 6 -11.89 42.32 -14.77
CA ILE A 6 -11.55 41.29 -15.76
C ILE A 6 -10.21 40.63 -15.41
N GLY A 7 -9.21 41.41 -14.98
CA GLY A 7 -7.92 40.87 -14.53
C GLY A 7 -8.05 39.95 -13.31
N ILE A 8 -8.87 40.33 -12.32
CA ILE A 8 -9.14 39.50 -11.13
C ILE A 8 -9.88 38.22 -11.53
N LEU A 9 -10.85 38.30 -12.43
CA LEU A 9 -11.58 37.13 -12.94
C LEU A 9 -10.65 36.15 -13.67
N LEU A 10 -9.73 36.65 -14.50
CA LEU A 10 -8.74 35.85 -15.21
C LEU A 10 -7.74 35.18 -14.26
N ALA A 11 -7.30 35.88 -13.21
CA ALA A 11 -6.42 35.31 -12.19
C ALA A 11 -7.10 34.17 -11.40
N PHE A 12 -8.40 34.33 -11.09
CA PHE A 12 -9.18 33.27 -10.44
C PHE A 12 -9.35 32.04 -11.35
N LEU A 13 -9.52 32.24 -12.66
CA LEU A 13 -9.66 31.16 -13.64
C LEU A 13 -8.39 30.31 -13.77
N PHE A 14 -7.21 30.92 -13.64
CA PHE A 14 -5.92 30.21 -13.68
C PHE A 14 -5.65 29.35 -12.44
N LEU A 15 -6.20 29.70 -11.28
CA LEU A 15 -6.02 28.92 -10.04
C LEU A 15 -6.85 27.63 -10.01
N VAL A 16 -7.89 27.52 -10.84
CA VAL A 16 -8.80 26.34 -10.86
C VAL A 16 -8.19 25.16 -11.64
N PHE A 17 -7.09 25.35 -12.37
CA PHE A 17 -6.45 24.30 -13.21
C PHE A 17 -5.34 23.50 -12.51
N ASN A 18 -5.36 23.40 -11.17
CA ASN A 18 -4.45 22.51 -10.48
C ASN A 18 -4.95 21.06 -10.57
N GLN A 19 -4.57 20.36 -11.65
CA GLN A 19 -4.69 18.90 -11.70
C GLN A 19 -3.67 18.31 -10.72
N GLY A 20 -4.15 17.71 -9.63
CA GLY A 20 -3.29 16.97 -8.72
C GLY A 20 -2.70 15.75 -9.43
N TYR A 21 -1.38 15.65 -9.50
CA TYR A 21 -0.71 14.44 -9.96
C TYR A 21 -0.94 13.35 -8.93
N SER A 22 -1.71 12.33 -9.32
CA SER A 22 -1.88 11.17 -8.47
C SER A 22 -0.72 10.20 -8.62
N GLN A 23 -0.37 9.57 -7.51
CA GLN A 23 0.88 8.86 -7.32
C GLN A 23 0.65 7.35 -7.44
N THR A 24 1.22 6.75 -8.48
CA THR A 24 1.39 5.29 -8.53
C THR A 24 2.74 4.95 -7.95
N TYR A 25 2.76 4.13 -6.91
CA TYR A 25 3.98 3.65 -6.28
C TYR A 25 4.27 2.23 -6.74
N LYS A 26 5.53 1.96 -7.10
CA LYS A 26 5.98 0.66 -7.56
C LYS A 26 7.05 0.10 -6.63
N PHE A 27 6.93 -1.18 -6.33
CA PHE A 27 7.85 -1.89 -5.46
C PHE A 27 8.22 -3.23 -6.07
N LYS A 28 9.43 -3.69 -5.75
CA LYS A 28 9.90 -5.03 -6.08
C LYS A 28 9.97 -5.84 -4.80
N THR A 29 9.40 -7.04 -4.78
CA THR A 29 9.63 -7.94 -3.65
C THR A 29 11.04 -8.51 -3.69
N THR A 30 11.57 -8.90 -2.54
CA THR A 30 12.85 -9.63 -2.41
C THR A 30 12.70 -10.94 -1.64
N GLY A 31 11.64 -11.08 -0.84
CA GLY A 31 11.34 -12.31 -0.11
C GLY A 31 9.90 -12.35 0.38
N LEU A 32 9.41 -13.55 0.63
CA LEU A 32 8.07 -13.85 1.11
C LEU A 32 8.15 -14.82 2.29
N SER A 33 7.42 -14.51 3.36
CA SER A 33 7.12 -15.41 4.47
C SER A 33 5.63 -15.40 4.77
N VAL A 34 5.09 -16.53 5.21
CA VAL A 34 3.67 -16.70 5.52
C VAL A 34 3.52 -17.24 6.94
N SER A 35 2.53 -16.76 7.68
CA SER A 35 2.10 -17.34 8.94
C SER A 35 0.60 -17.64 8.86
N VAL A 36 0.20 -18.80 9.36
CA VAL A 36 -1.18 -19.27 9.35
C VAL A 36 -1.64 -19.45 10.80
N LYS A 37 -2.89 -19.08 11.06
CA LYS A 37 -3.54 -19.24 12.35
C LYS A 37 -3.79 -20.72 12.61
N GLU A 38 -3.31 -21.19 13.76
CA GLU A 38 -3.53 -22.55 14.22
C GLU A 38 -4.95 -22.71 14.77
N GLY A 39 -5.38 -23.96 14.99
CA GLY A 39 -6.71 -24.26 15.55
C GLY A 39 -6.98 -23.68 16.95
N ASN A 40 -5.94 -23.18 17.64
CA ASN A 40 -6.04 -22.47 18.92
C ASN A 40 -6.34 -20.96 18.76
N GLY A 41 -6.48 -20.47 17.52
CA GLY A 41 -6.75 -19.06 17.22
C GLY A 41 -5.53 -18.14 17.25
N LYS A 42 -4.30 -18.67 17.45
CA LYS A 42 -3.05 -17.91 17.41
C LYS A 42 -2.34 -18.12 16.08
N PHE A 43 -1.65 -17.09 15.60
CA PHE A 43 -0.75 -17.24 14.45
C PHE A 43 0.42 -18.15 14.82
N GLY A 44 0.64 -19.18 14.02
CA GLY A 44 1.77 -20.09 14.16
C GLY A 44 3.09 -19.44 13.74
N GLY A 45 4.15 -20.25 13.69
CA GLY A 45 5.46 -19.80 13.22
C GLY A 45 5.43 -19.26 11.78
N TRP A 46 6.39 -18.38 11.47
CA TRP A 46 6.61 -17.94 10.09
C TRP A 46 7.23 -19.07 9.27
N SER A 47 6.78 -19.21 8.02
CA SER A 47 7.45 -20.05 7.04
C SER A 47 8.86 -19.52 6.76
N ASP A 48 9.73 -20.41 6.27
CA ASP A 48 11.03 -20.02 5.74
C ASP A 48 10.88 -18.90 4.69
N LEU A 49 11.86 -17.99 4.68
CA LEU A 49 11.90 -16.88 3.75
C LEU A 49 12.16 -17.41 2.34
N LYS A 50 11.15 -17.36 1.47
CA LYS A 50 11.30 -17.69 0.05
C LYS A 50 11.71 -16.44 -0.72
N LEU A 51 12.85 -16.48 -1.41
CA LEU A 51 13.27 -15.37 -2.28
C LEU A 51 12.30 -15.26 -3.47
N VAL A 52 11.75 -14.07 -3.66
CA VAL A 52 10.77 -13.78 -4.72
C VAL A 52 11.05 -12.42 -5.33
N ASN A 53 10.80 -12.31 -6.63
CA ASN A 53 10.99 -11.09 -7.40
C ASN A 53 9.69 -10.79 -8.17
N ILE A 54 8.79 -10.08 -7.51
CA ILE A 54 7.43 -9.80 -7.95
C ILE A 54 7.21 -8.28 -7.93
N LEU A 55 6.54 -7.75 -8.94
CA LEU A 55 6.15 -6.35 -8.99
C LEU A 55 4.91 -6.13 -8.10
N VAL A 56 4.93 -5.07 -7.31
CA VAL A 56 3.78 -4.57 -6.54
C VAL A 56 3.51 -3.14 -6.95
N ASN A 57 2.26 -2.84 -7.30
CA ASN A 57 1.81 -1.48 -7.58
C ASN A 57 0.75 -1.04 -6.56
N LEU A 58 0.94 0.11 -5.94
CA LEU A 58 -0.10 0.85 -5.23
C LEU A 58 -0.56 2.00 -6.13
N ASP A 59 -1.80 1.94 -6.58
CA ASP A 59 -2.43 2.93 -7.45
C ASP A 59 -3.55 3.62 -6.68
N THR A 60 -3.25 4.83 -6.17
CA THR A 60 -4.21 5.62 -5.38
C THR A 60 -5.28 6.30 -6.22
N ASN A 61 -5.18 6.30 -7.57
CA ASN A 61 -6.29 6.74 -8.42
C ASN A 61 -7.39 5.70 -8.49
N LYS A 62 -6.95 4.44 -8.64
CA LYS A 62 -7.86 3.31 -8.85
C LYS A 62 -8.20 2.61 -7.55
N ASN A 63 -7.80 3.20 -6.41
CA ASN A 63 -7.95 2.65 -5.07
C ASN A 63 -7.59 1.16 -5.05
N ARG A 64 -6.41 0.80 -5.55
CA ARG A 64 -6.03 -0.61 -5.64
C ARG A 64 -4.55 -0.88 -5.44
N ILE A 65 -4.27 -2.06 -4.93
CA ILE A 65 -2.94 -2.64 -4.82
C ILE A 65 -2.92 -3.90 -5.70
N VAL A 66 -1.89 -4.05 -6.53
CA VAL A 66 -1.76 -5.21 -7.42
C VAL A 66 -0.41 -5.85 -7.21
N ILE A 67 -0.40 -7.15 -6.90
CA ILE A 67 0.80 -7.98 -6.80
C ILE A 67 0.81 -8.93 -8.00
N TYR A 68 1.78 -8.77 -8.88
CA TYR A 68 1.91 -9.51 -10.13
C TYR A 68 2.61 -10.87 -9.93
N SER A 69 2.15 -11.65 -8.95
CA SER A 69 2.54 -13.06 -8.80
C SER A 69 2.00 -13.93 -9.94
N GLU A 70 2.38 -15.20 -9.99
CA GLU A 70 1.87 -16.17 -11.00
C GLU A 70 0.35 -16.13 -11.13
N ALA A 71 -0.35 -16.10 -9.99
CA ALA A 71 -1.73 -15.64 -9.92
C ALA A 71 -1.74 -14.16 -9.51
N ILE A 72 -2.32 -13.28 -10.33
CA ILE A 72 -2.40 -11.85 -10.01
C ILE A 72 -3.30 -11.66 -8.78
N GLN A 73 -2.77 -11.04 -7.74
CA GLN A 73 -3.54 -10.66 -6.56
C GLN A 73 -3.88 -9.17 -6.70
N LEU A 74 -5.17 -8.85 -6.86
CA LEU A 74 -5.67 -7.49 -6.86
C LEU A 74 -6.45 -7.26 -5.56
N PHE A 75 -6.19 -6.11 -4.97
CA PHE A 75 -6.81 -5.68 -3.73
C PHE A 75 -7.44 -4.32 -3.98
N GLU A 76 -8.75 -4.22 -3.82
CA GLU A 76 -9.48 -2.96 -3.82
C GLU A 76 -9.37 -2.32 -2.44
N ILE A 77 -8.89 -1.08 -2.37
CA ILE A 77 -8.79 -0.31 -1.14
C ILE A 77 -10.17 0.26 -0.84
N VAL A 78 -10.75 -0.19 0.27
CA VAL A 78 -12.02 0.29 0.79
C VAL A 78 -11.81 1.51 1.69
N GLU A 79 -10.76 1.50 2.50
CA GLU A 79 -10.47 2.58 3.45
C GLU A 79 -8.97 2.83 3.59
N TYR A 80 -8.61 4.11 3.62
CA TYR A 80 -7.26 4.60 3.92
C TYR A 80 -7.20 4.94 5.41
N LEU A 81 -6.42 4.18 6.18
CA LEU A 81 -6.26 4.43 7.61
C LEU A 81 -5.14 5.45 7.86
N PRO A 82 -5.19 6.20 8.99
CA PRO A 82 -4.11 7.10 9.36
C PRO A 82 -2.78 6.36 9.45
N ALA A 83 -1.70 7.00 8.99
CA ALA A 83 -0.36 6.46 9.17
C ALA A 83 -0.01 6.45 10.67
N GLU A 84 0.58 5.34 11.12
CA GLU A 84 1.04 5.19 12.49
C GLU A 84 2.57 5.22 12.50
N GLU A 85 3.14 6.12 13.29
CA GLU A 85 4.59 6.26 13.43
C GLU A 85 4.98 6.15 14.89
N ASN A 86 5.96 5.30 15.18
CA ASN A 86 6.55 5.14 16.51
C ASN A 86 8.09 5.14 16.41
N GLU A 87 8.78 4.87 17.51
CA GLU A 87 10.25 4.86 17.54
C GLU A 87 10.88 3.81 16.61
N THR A 88 10.19 2.68 16.36
CA THR A 88 10.72 1.53 15.63
C THR A 88 10.24 1.46 14.19
N ASP A 89 9.04 1.93 13.90
CA ASP A 89 8.29 1.64 12.69
C ASP A 89 7.50 2.85 12.17
N ILE A 90 7.29 2.88 10.85
CA ILE A 90 6.28 3.69 10.17
C ILE A 90 5.33 2.74 9.45
N VAL A 91 4.04 2.82 9.70
CA VAL A 91 3.01 1.93 9.18
C VAL A 91 1.98 2.74 8.39
N TYR A 92 1.74 2.33 7.15
CA TYR A 92 0.66 2.83 6.30
C TYR A 92 -0.36 1.72 6.08
N PRO A 93 -1.50 1.72 6.81
CA PRO A 93 -2.51 0.66 6.71
C PRO A 93 -3.64 0.99 5.74
N PHE A 94 -4.17 -0.03 5.08
CA PHE A 94 -5.26 0.02 4.12
C PHE A 94 -6.23 -1.13 4.40
N ILE A 95 -7.53 -0.83 4.53
CA ILE A 95 -8.56 -1.87 4.55
C ILE A 95 -8.91 -2.20 3.10
N CYS A 96 -8.83 -3.47 2.75
CA CYS A 96 -8.95 -3.94 1.38
C CYS A 96 -9.90 -5.13 1.24
N LYS A 97 -10.44 -5.31 0.03
CA LYS A 97 -11.06 -6.54 -0.44
C LYS A 97 -10.22 -7.17 -1.54
N ASP A 98 -9.96 -8.46 -1.46
CA ASP A 98 -9.20 -9.16 -2.50
C ASP A 98 -10.07 -9.58 -3.69
N ASN A 99 -9.46 -10.29 -4.66
CA ASN A 99 -10.13 -10.81 -5.86
C ASN A 99 -11.39 -11.65 -5.58
N ASN A 100 -11.46 -12.29 -4.42
CA ASN A 100 -12.57 -13.14 -4.00
C ASN A 100 -13.59 -12.38 -3.15
N GLY A 101 -13.34 -11.09 -2.88
CA GLY A 101 -14.14 -10.26 -1.97
C GLY A 101 -13.83 -10.48 -0.50
N GLU A 102 -12.78 -11.25 -0.17
CA GLU A 102 -12.34 -11.51 1.21
C GLU A 102 -11.72 -10.26 1.81
N ASP A 103 -12.10 -9.94 3.05
CA ASP A 103 -11.58 -8.78 3.77
C ASP A 103 -10.15 -9.03 4.22
N CYS A 104 -9.29 -8.05 3.96
CA CYS A 104 -7.90 -8.08 4.40
C CYS A 104 -7.41 -6.68 4.76
N THR A 105 -6.37 -6.60 5.58
CA THR A 105 -5.64 -5.36 5.85
C THR A 105 -4.27 -5.45 5.21
N ILE A 106 -3.96 -4.48 4.36
CA ILE A 106 -2.62 -4.34 3.78
C ILE A 106 -1.88 -3.23 4.51
N SER A 107 -0.64 -3.48 4.90
CA SER A 107 0.19 -2.49 5.58
C SER A 107 1.57 -2.39 4.95
N PHE A 108 1.95 -1.20 4.52
CA PHE A 108 3.34 -0.91 4.17
C PHE A 108 4.06 -0.45 5.44
N ILE A 109 5.06 -1.23 5.86
CA ILE A 109 5.80 -1.01 7.10
C ILE A 109 7.25 -0.68 6.77
N THR A 110 7.77 0.42 7.31
CA THR A 110 9.20 0.75 7.28
C THR A 110 9.78 0.51 8.67
N ARG A 111 10.72 -0.43 8.78
CA ARG A 111 11.43 -0.78 10.02
C ARG A 111 12.64 0.15 10.20
N LYS A 112 12.52 1.20 11.03
CA LYS A 112 13.56 2.23 11.22
C LYS A 112 14.88 1.64 11.73
N ASN A 113 14.78 0.73 12.70
CA ASN A 113 15.93 0.09 13.35
C ASN A 113 16.55 -1.06 12.54
N GLN A 114 16.08 -1.29 11.31
CA GLN A 114 16.59 -2.33 10.41
C GLN A 114 16.94 -1.70 9.06
N GLU A 115 17.75 -0.65 9.08
CA GLU A 115 18.20 0.07 7.87
C GLU A 115 17.04 0.56 7.00
N ASN A 116 15.93 0.98 7.63
CA ASN A 116 14.69 1.36 6.95
C ASN A 116 14.14 0.27 6.01
N ARG A 117 14.33 -1.00 6.37
CA ARG A 117 13.78 -2.13 5.62
C ARG A 117 12.27 -1.98 5.47
N LYS A 118 11.80 -2.06 4.22
CA LYS A 118 10.38 -1.96 3.89
C LYS A 118 9.76 -3.35 3.75
N GLN A 119 8.58 -3.49 4.29
CA GLN A 119 7.80 -4.72 4.24
C GLN A 119 6.36 -4.41 3.87
N LEU A 120 5.74 -5.33 3.15
CA LEU A 120 4.32 -5.32 2.80
C LEU A 120 3.66 -6.48 3.52
N TYR A 121 2.79 -6.16 4.47
CA TYR A 121 1.98 -7.13 5.18
C TYR A 121 0.61 -7.23 4.52
N ILE A 122 0.11 -8.45 4.33
CA ILE A 122 -1.27 -8.73 3.92
C ILE A 122 -1.85 -9.64 4.99
N LYS A 123 -2.75 -9.08 5.79
CA LYS A 123 -3.36 -9.75 6.93
C LYS A 123 -4.80 -10.10 6.63
N TYR A 124 -5.08 -11.39 6.60
CA TYR A 124 -6.43 -11.96 6.61
C TYR A 124 -6.78 -12.42 8.04
N GLU A 125 -7.98 -12.94 8.22
CA GLU A 125 -8.42 -13.49 9.51
C GLU A 125 -7.59 -14.70 9.95
N ASP A 126 -7.21 -15.56 8.99
CA ASP A 126 -6.59 -16.86 9.21
C ASP A 126 -5.12 -16.93 8.78
N ARG A 127 -4.61 -15.95 8.03
CA ARG A 127 -3.25 -15.96 7.49
C ARG A 127 -2.66 -14.56 7.35
N VAL A 128 -1.34 -14.48 7.43
CA VAL A 128 -0.57 -13.25 7.18
C VAL A 128 0.55 -13.57 6.21
N LEU A 129 0.63 -12.77 5.14
CA LEU A 129 1.73 -12.79 4.20
C LEU A 129 2.60 -11.57 4.43
N VAL A 130 3.92 -11.74 4.37
CA VAL A 130 4.89 -10.66 4.50
C VAL A 130 5.84 -10.72 3.32
N TYR A 131 5.83 -9.66 2.52
CA TYR A 131 6.83 -9.44 1.49
C TYR A 131 7.87 -8.43 1.98
N ASN A 132 9.15 -8.76 1.88
CA ASN A 132 10.18 -7.73 1.90
C ASN A 132 10.12 -7.01 0.55
N VAL A 133 10.15 -5.68 0.56
CA VAL A 133 10.00 -4.87 -0.66
C VAL A 133 11.07 -3.78 -0.74
N VAL A 134 11.42 -3.41 -1.96
CA VAL A 134 12.27 -2.25 -2.27
C VAL A 134 11.53 -1.35 -3.25
N ASN A 135 11.75 -0.04 -3.14
CA ASN A 135 11.20 0.90 -4.10
C ASN A 135 11.83 0.65 -5.48
N ILE A 136 11.04 0.81 -6.54
CA ILE A 136 11.54 0.91 -7.90
C ILE A 136 11.31 2.35 -8.36
N GLU A 137 12.38 3.02 -8.76
CA GLU A 137 12.32 4.34 -9.42
C GLU A 137 11.68 4.26 -10.81
#